data_AF-A0A5E4PFM9-F1
#
_entry.id   AF-A0A5E4PFM9-F1
#
_cell.length_a   1.000
_cell.length_b   1.000
_cell.length_c   1.000
_cell.angle_alpha   90.00
_cell.angle_beta   90.00
_cell.angle_gamma   90.00
#
_symmetry.space_group_name_H-M   'P 1'
#
loop_
_entity.id
_entity.type
_entity.pdbx_description
1 polymer ?
#
loop_
_entity_poly.entity_id
_entity_poly.type
_entity_poly.pdbx_seq_one_letter_code
_entity_poly.pdbx_strand_id
1 'polypeptide(L)' 'MKQNELGLKNGKWLIANCGNYPSESNCKVVLMAPDNQREDLLDAVVDHAVKCHGHANNRELRNEISKMLETMIVS' A
#
# COMPACT_ATOMS: atom_id res chain seq x y z
N MET A 1 1.49 4.99 -15.96
CA MET A 1 0.96 3.69 -16.43
C MET A 1 -0.55 3.80 -16.46
N LYS A 2 -1.17 3.36 -17.55
CA LYS A 2 -2.63 3.30 -17.65
C LYS A 2 -3.11 1.98 -17.01
N GLN A 3 -4.27 1.98 -16.37
CA GLN A 3 -4.80 0.80 -15.64
C GLN A 3 -4.89 -0.46 -16.52
N ASN A 4 -5.19 -0.27 -17.81
CA ASN A 4 -5.27 -1.34 -18.81
C ASN A 4 -3.91 -1.97 -19.17
N GLU A 5 -2.79 -1.30 -18.90
CA GLU A 5 -1.44 -1.83 -19.15
C GLU A 5 -1.01 -2.83 -18.06
N LEU A 6 -1.63 -2.77 -16.87
CA LEU A 6 -1.33 -3.63 -15.73
C LEU A 6 -2.15 -4.94 -15.70
N GLY A 7 -3.13 -5.09 -16.61
CA GLY A 7 -4.02 -6.25 -16.62
C GLY A 7 -4.92 -6.35 -15.38
N LEU A 8 -5.21 -5.21 -14.72
CA LEU A 8 -6.08 -5.18 -13.55
C LEU A 8 -7.50 -5.58 -13.95
N LYS A 9 -8.10 -6.47 -13.16
CA LYS A 9 -9.52 -6.80 -13.29
C LYS A 9 -10.37 -5.63 -12.80
N ASN A 10 -11.54 -5.49 -13.42
CA ASN A 10 -12.57 -4.56 -12.98
C ASN A 10 -12.94 -4.83 -11.51
N GLY A 11 -13.13 -3.75 -10.76
CA GLY A 11 -13.45 -3.83 -9.35
C GLY A 11 -12.72 -2.79 -8.51
N LYS A 12 -12.81 -2.96 -7.20
CA LYS A 12 -12.20 -2.09 -6.22
C LYS A 12 -10.80 -2.59 -5.87
N TRP A 13 -9.85 -1.68 -5.90
CA TRP A 13 -8.45 -1.90 -5.53
C TRP A 13 -8.08 -0.95 -4.40
N LEU A 14 -7.21 -1.42 -3.52
CA LEU A 14 -6.59 -0.62 -2.47
C LEU A 14 -5.13 -0.34 -2.84
N ILE A 15 -4.66 0.86 -2.53
CA ILE A 15 -3.30 1.31 -2.84
C ILE A 15 -2.64 1.81 -1.55
N ALA A 16 -1.40 1.39 -1.33
CA ALA A 16 -0.46 2.05 -0.45
C ALA A 16 0.64 2.70 -1.29
N ASN A 17 0.69 4.02 -1.31
CA ASN A 17 1.73 4.77 -2.00
C ASN A 17 2.70 5.39 -0.99
N CYS A 18 3.86 4.78 -0.81
CA CYS A 18 4.89 5.29 0.11
C CYS A 18 5.41 6.67 -0.31
N GLY A 19 5.31 7.02 -1.60
CA GLY A 19 5.74 8.32 -2.12
C GLY A 19 4.85 9.49 -1.74
N ASN A 20 3.63 9.25 -1.24
CA ASN A 20 2.72 10.31 -0.76
C ASN A 20 3.09 10.83 0.63
N TYR A 21 3.99 10.13 1.35
CA TYR A 21 4.35 10.46 2.72
C TYR A 21 5.81 10.91 2.79
N PRO A 22 6.11 12.03 3.46
CA PRO A 22 7.47 12.48 3.64
C PRO A 22 8.21 11.44 4.49
N SER A 23 9.09 10.68 3.85
CA SER A 23 10.02 9.76 4.50
C SER A 23 11.44 10.15 4.15
N GLU A 24 12.35 10.05 5.12
CA GLU A 24 13.80 10.24 4.89
C GLU A 24 14.34 9.27 3.82
N SER A 25 13.63 8.17 3.60
CA SER A 25 13.99 7.09 2.68
C SER A 25 13.76 7.42 1.19
N ASN A 26 13.13 8.55 0.86
CA ASN A 26 12.74 8.90 -0.53
C ASN A 26 12.00 7.77 -1.27
N CYS A 27 11.24 6.95 -0.53
CA CYS A 27 10.60 5.76 -1.09
C CYS A 27 9.52 6.14 -2.10
N LYS A 28 9.51 5.46 -3.25
CA LYS A 28 8.51 5.62 -4.32
C LYS A 28 7.76 4.32 -4.63
N VAL A 29 7.88 3.32 -3.75
CA VAL A 29 7.20 2.05 -3.91
C VAL A 29 5.69 2.27 -3.76
N VAL A 30 4.94 1.67 -4.69
CA VAL A 30 3.48 1.61 -4.67
C VAL A 30 3.10 0.15 -4.59
N LEU A 31 2.34 -0.21 -3.56
CA LEU A 31 1.75 -1.54 -3.40
C LEU A 31 0.25 -1.42 -3.62
N MET A 32 -0.34 -2.39 -4.30
CA MET A 32 -1.78 -2.43 -4.50
C MET A 32 -2.29 -3.87 -4.57
N ALA A 33 -3.53 -4.06 -4.11
CA ALA A 33 -4.22 -5.34 -4.16
C ALA A 33 -5.72 -5.11 -4.38
N PRO A 34 -6.47 -6.13 -4.86
CA PRO A 34 -7.93 -6.08 -4.81
C PRO A 34 -8.42 -5.87 -3.37
N ASP A 35 -9.57 -5.22 -3.19
CA ASP A 35 -10.06 -4.85 -1.86
C ASP A 35 -10.34 -6.06 -0.94
N ASN A 36 -10.69 -7.20 -1.52
CA ASN A 36 -10.85 -8.46 -0.78
C ASN A 36 -9.53 -9.07 -0.26
N GLN A 37 -8.37 -8.52 -0.65
CA GLN A 37 -7.03 -8.88 -0.17
C GLN A 37 -6.42 -7.76 0.69
N ARG A 38 -7.27 -6.96 1.33
CA ARG A 38 -6.84 -5.83 2.17
C ARG A 38 -5.80 -6.22 3.22
N GLU A 39 -5.99 -7.34 3.92
CA GLU A 39 -5.08 -7.73 4.99
C GLU A 39 -3.71 -8.18 4.45
N ASP A 40 -3.68 -8.87 3.30
CA ASP A 40 -2.42 -9.24 2.62
C ASP A 40 -1.64 -7.99 2.18
N LEU A 41 -2.36 -6.99 1.64
CA LEU A 41 -1.76 -5.70 1.31
C LEU A 41 -1.21 -5.00 2.55
N LEU A 42 -1.98 -4.98 3.64
CA LEU A 42 -1.57 -4.33 4.88
C LEU A 42 -0.32 -4.98 5.49
N ASP A 43 -0.25 -6.31 5.48
CA ASP A 43 0.92 -7.07 5.90
C ASP A 43 2.15 -6.72 5.05
N ALA A 44 2.00 -6.71 3.72
CA ALA A 44 3.10 -6.36 2.81
C ALA A 44 3.64 -4.94 3.03
N VAL A 45 2.76 -3.97 3.30
CA VAL A 45 3.16 -2.57 3.51
C VAL A 45 3.80 -2.39 4.89
N VAL A 46 3.28 -3.05 5.93
CA VAL A 46 3.95 -3.09 7.25
C VAL A 46 5.34 -3.70 7.13
N ASP A 47 5.46 -4.82 6.43
CA ASP A 47 6.75 -5.49 6.22
C ASP A 47 7.75 -4.60 5.47
N HIS A 48 7.28 -3.87 4.45
CA HIS A 48 8.10 -2.87 3.75
C HIS A 48 8.55 -1.75 4.69
N ALA A 49 7.63 -1.18 5.48
CA ALA A 49 7.94 -0.13 6.44
C ALA A 49 8.97 -0.58 7.49
N VAL A 50 8.87 -1.82 7.99
CA VAL A 50 9.81 -2.40 8.96
C VAL A 50 11.18 -2.65 8.32
N LYS A 51 11.22 -3.37 7.19
CA LYS A 51 12.47 -3.84 6.58
C LYS A 51 13.24 -2.74 5.84
N CYS A 52 12.53 -1.81 5.20
CA CYS A 52 13.14 -0.78 4.35
C CYS A 52 13.29 0.56 5.07
N HIS A 53 12.42 0.89 6.04
CA HIS A 53 12.48 2.17 6.76
C HIS A 53 12.80 2.02 8.25
N GLY A 54 12.95 0.79 8.75
CA GLY A 54 13.35 0.54 10.14
C GLY A 54 12.27 0.81 11.18
N HIS A 55 11.00 0.94 10.78
CA HIS A 55 9.91 1.11 11.73
C HIS A 55 9.76 -0.11 12.65
N ALA A 56 9.30 0.10 13.88
CA ALA A 56 8.99 -0.99 14.80
C ALA A 56 7.71 -1.72 14.35
N ASN A 57 7.76 -3.05 14.29
CA ASN A 57 6.59 -3.87 13.98
C ASN A 57 5.64 -3.88 15.19
N ASN A 58 4.68 -2.95 15.22
CA ASN A 58 3.72 -2.83 16.30
C ASN A 58 2.31 -2.48 15.77
N ARG A 59 1.31 -2.57 16.65
CA ARG A 59 -0.09 -2.33 16.31
C ARG A 59 -0.36 -0.89 15.87
N GLU A 60 0.38 0.07 16.41
CA GLU A 60 0.24 1.48 16.04
C GLU A 60 0.67 1.71 14.60
N LEU A 61 1.84 1.21 14.20
CA LEU A 61 2.32 1.25 12.81
C LEU A 61 1.28 0.63 11.86
N ARG A 62 0.77 -0.56 12.19
CA ARG A 62 -0.26 -1.22 11.38
C ARG A 62 -1.51 -0.36 11.25
N ASN A 63 -1.98 0.24 12.33
CA ASN A 63 -3.17 1.09 12.33
C ASN A 63 -2.98 2.36 11.50
N GLU A 64 -1.80 2.99 11.57
CA GLU A 64 -1.49 4.17 10.75
C GLU A 64 -1.43 3.80 9.27
N ILE A 65 -0.72 2.73 8.90
CA ILE A 65 -0.66 2.25 7.51
C ILE A 65 -2.05 1.90 6.98
N SER A 66 -2.89 1.28 7.81
CA SER A 66 -4.27 0.94 7.47
C SER A 66 -5.12 2.17 7.08
N LYS A 67 -4.86 3.35 7.67
CA LYS A 67 -5.54 4.61 7.34
C LYS A 67 -5.01 5.26 6.06
N MET A 68 -3.79 4.90 5.64
CA MET A 68 -3.13 5.43 4.44
C MET A 68 -3.60 4.73 3.15
N LEU A 69 -4.36 3.64 3.26
CA LEU A 69 -4.84 2.90 2.09
C LEU A 69 -5.90 3.71 1.32
N GLU A 70 -5.59 4.01 0.07
CA GLU A 70 -6.49 4.71 -0.85
C GLU A 70 -7.27 3.72 -1.71
N THR A 71 -8.50 4.07 -2.11
CA THR A 71 -9.32 3.24 -2.99
C THR A 71 -9.19 3.71 -4.44
N MET A 72 -9.01 2.76 -5.36
CA MET A 72 -9.15 2.95 -6.80
C MET A 72 -10.23 2.04 -7.36
N ILE A 73 -11.07 2.57 -8.25
CA ILE A 73 -12.02 1.77 -9.02
C ILE A 73 -11.44 1.56 -10.42
N VAL A 74 -11.36 0.30 -10.83
CA VAL A 74 -11.00 -0.11 -12.19
C VAL A 74 -12.29 -0.51 -12.89
N SER A 75 -12.57 0.12 -14.02
CA SER A 75 -13.80 -0.04 -14.82
C SER A 75 -13.51 -0.41 -16.25
#